data_AF-A0A7V9LJW6-F1
#
_entry.id   AF-A0A7V9LJW6-F1
#
_cell.length_a   1.000
_cell.length_b   1.000
_cell.length_c   1.000
_cell.angle_alpha   90.00
_cell.angle_beta   90.00
_cell.angle_gamma   90.00
#
_symmetry.space_group_name_H-M   'P 1'
#
loop_
_entity.id
_entity.type
_entity.pdbx_description
1 polymer ?
#
loop_
_entity_poly.entity_id
_entity_poly.type
_entity_poly.pdbx_seq_one_letter_code
_entity_poly.pdbx_strand_id
1 'polypeptide(L)'
;KLWQARPELKSALENLAPFFAAAIGELFVARTGYTGEDGFEVMLPAKDAPTLWAELRAAGVAQAGLGARDTLRLEAGMNLYGNDMDEHVSPLDAGLAWTVDMKTSRDFIGRTALERGSARCQLVGLKLLDRGVLRSHQKVTTHAGDGETTSGTFSPTLQASIAMARVPREVNRGDTVQVDVRGKLLNALVVKMPFVRNGKVLV
;
A
#
# COMPACT_ATOMS: atom_id res chain seq x y z
N LYS A 1 6.88 4.34 22.08
CA LYS A 1 5.74 5.25 22.34
C LYS A 1 4.53 4.51 22.92
N LEU A 2 4.02 3.43 22.30
CA LEU A 2 2.94 2.63 22.93
C LEU A 2 3.32 2.17 24.34
N TRP A 3 4.51 1.60 24.54
CA TRP A 3 4.99 1.21 25.88
C TRP A 3 5.29 2.37 26.83
N GLN A 4 5.43 3.60 26.32
CA GLN A 4 5.55 4.78 27.20
C GLN A 4 4.16 5.20 27.70
N ALA A 5 3.14 5.11 26.84
CA ALA A 5 1.76 5.37 27.21
C ALA A 5 1.18 4.25 28.11
N ARG A 6 1.52 2.99 27.81
CA ARG A 6 1.01 1.77 28.46
C ARG A 6 2.14 0.78 28.76
N PRO A 7 2.96 1.02 29.79
CA PRO A 7 4.13 0.19 30.11
C PRO A 7 3.79 -1.28 30.36
N GLU A 8 2.60 -1.55 30.89
CA GLU A 8 2.11 -2.90 31.20
C GLU A 8 1.93 -3.77 29.96
N LEU A 9 1.82 -3.19 28.76
CA LEU A 9 1.71 -3.94 27.51
C LEU A 9 3.05 -4.46 27.00
N LYS A 10 4.18 -3.99 27.54
CA LYS A 10 5.51 -4.27 26.97
C LYS A 10 5.84 -5.77 26.93
N SER A 11 5.73 -6.46 28.06
CA SER A 11 6.10 -7.88 28.17
C SER A 11 5.31 -8.77 27.22
N ALA A 12 4.04 -8.43 26.95
CA ALA A 12 3.20 -9.17 26.03
C ALA A 12 3.50 -8.90 24.55
N LEU A 13 4.08 -7.73 24.23
CA LEU A 13 4.21 -7.25 22.84
C LEU A 13 5.65 -7.16 22.33
N GLU A 14 6.66 -7.12 23.19
CA GLU A 14 8.05 -6.86 22.77
C GLU A 14 8.61 -7.91 21.82
N ASN A 15 8.14 -9.15 21.95
CA ASN A 15 8.54 -10.27 21.08
C ASN A 15 7.46 -10.63 20.03
N LEU A 16 6.41 -9.83 19.90
CA LEU A 16 5.35 -10.08 18.94
C LEU A 16 5.90 -9.89 17.52
N ALA A 17 5.88 -10.93 16.69
CA ALA A 17 6.34 -10.86 15.30
C ALA A 17 5.36 -10.04 14.43
N PRO A 18 5.83 -9.44 13.31
CA PRO A 18 4.94 -8.79 12.34
C PRO A 18 3.87 -9.76 11.83
N PHE A 19 2.64 -9.24 11.61
CA PHE A 19 1.45 -10.03 11.24
C PHE A 19 0.95 -11.01 12.31
N PHE A 20 1.34 -10.82 13.57
CA PHE A 20 0.74 -11.49 14.73
C PHE A 20 0.03 -10.49 15.63
N ALA A 21 -0.84 -11.01 16.49
CA ALA A 21 -1.60 -10.24 17.47
C ALA A 21 -1.62 -10.93 18.83
N ALA A 22 -1.88 -10.15 19.87
CA ALA A 22 -2.07 -10.61 21.24
C ALA A 22 -3.38 -10.04 21.82
N ALA A 23 -4.12 -10.88 22.53
CA ALA A 23 -5.26 -10.47 23.35
C ALA A 23 -4.79 -10.26 24.79
N ILE A 24 -4.99 -9.06 25.34
CA ILE A 24 -4.51 -8.65 26.67
C ILE A 24 -5.69 -8.00 27.40
N GLY A 25 -6.42 -8.79 28.19
CA GLY A 25 -7.69 -8.35 28.77
C GLY A 25 -8.71 -8.01 27.66
N GLU A 26 -9.25 -6.79 27.68
CA GLU A 26 -10.17 -6.29 26.64
C GLU A 26 -9.44 -5.66 25.42
N LEU A 27 -8.10 -5.63 25.42
CA LEU A 27 -7.33 -5.14 24.27
C LEU A 27 -7.02 -6.27 23.31
N PHE A 28 -7.12 -5.97 22.02
CA PHE A 28 -6.52 -6.76 20.95
C PHE A 28 -5.48 -5.90 20.24
N VAL A 29 -4.21 -6.30 20.32
CA VAL A 29 -3.09 -5.54 19.78
C VAL A 29 -2.40 -6.35 18.70
N ALA A 30 -2.38 -5.82 17.48
CA ALA A 30 -1.76 -6.46 16.32
C ALA A 30 -0.51 -5.69 15.88
N ARG A 31 0.58 -6.40 15.58
CA ARG A 31 1.77 -5.80 14.94
C ARG A 31 1.58 -5.77 13.43
N THR A 32 0.62 -4.97 13.01
CA THR A 32 0.17 -4.74 11.64
C THR A 32 0.08 -3.24 11.37
N GLY A 33 -0.10 -2.87 10.11
CA GLY A 33 -0.25 -1.46 9.74
C GLY A 33 -0.33 -1.24 8.23
N TYR A 34 -0.60 0.01 7.87
CA TYR A 34 -0.88 0.43 6.49
C TYR A 34 -0.02 1.61 6.05
N THR A 35 1.23 1.66 6.52
CA THR A 35 2.16 2.79 6.29
C THR A 35 3.54 2.38 5.79
N GLY A 36 3.87 1.08 5.82
CA GLY A 36 5.21 0.59 5.53
C GLY A 36 6.24 0.76 6.65
N GLU A 37 5.79 1.23 7.82
CA GLU A 37 6.59 1.34 9.04
C GLU A 37 6.20 0.26 10.05
N ASP A 38 7.07 0.03 11.04
CA ASP A 38 6.74 -0.79 12.20
C ASP A 38 5.78 -0.05 13.14
N GLY A 39 4.92 -0.80 13.83
CA GLY A 39 3.91 -0.23 14.69
C GLY A 39 2.87 -1.25 15.13
N PHE A 40 1.80 -0.73 15.74
CA PHE A 40 0.71 -1.55 16.24
C PHE A 40 -0.64 -0.95 15.85
N GLU A 41 -1.60 -1.82 15.61
CA GLU A 41 -3.04 -1.51 15.59
C GLU A 41 -3.62 -1.98 16.94
N VAL A 42 -4.34 -1.10 17.63
CA VAL A 42 -4.89 -1.35 18.96
C VAL A 42 -6.41 -1.25 18.90
N MET A 43 -7.08 -2.37 19.13
CA MET A 43 -8.54 -2.45 19.25
C MET A 43 -8.89 -2.57 20.73
N LEU A 44 -9.90 -1.80 21.17
CA LEU A 44 -10.32 -1.69 22.56
C LEU A 44 -11.81 -1.27 22.64
N PRO A 45 -12.47 -1.40 23.80
CA PRO A 45 -13.83 -0.90 23.98
C PRO A 45 -13.92 0.61 23.70
N ALA A 46 -15.01 1.03 23.05
CA ALA A 46 -15.18 2.41 22.58
C ALA A 46 -15.07 3.46 23.70
N LYS A 47 -15.53 3.11 24.92
CA LYS A 47 -15.45 3.96 26.12
C LYS A 47 -14.02 4.32 26.52
N ASP A 48 -13.04 3.47 26.19
CA ASP A 48 -11.65 3.62 26.62
C ASP A 48 -10.77 4.32 25.56
N ALA A 49 -11.28 4.46 24.33
CA ALA A 49 -10.57 5.07 23.21
C ALA A 49 -10.11 6.52 23.48
N PRO A 50 -10.92 7.43 24.07
CA PRO A 50 -10.48 8.79 24.37
C PRO A 50 -9.28 8.84 25.33
N THR A 51 -9.26 7.95 26.33
CA THR A 51 -8.18 7.85 27.32
C THR A 51 -6.89 7.39 26.67
N LEU A 52 -6.92 6.25 25.96
CA LEU A 52 -5.74 5.74 25.26
C LEU A 52 -5.21 6.76 24.24
N TRP A 53 -6.10 7.44 23.52
CA TRP A 53 -5.71 8.49 22.58
C TRP A 53 -4.97 9.64 23.28
N ALA A 54 -5.46 10.10 24.43
CA ALA A 54 -4.80 11.16 25.20
C ALA A 54 -3.42 10.71 25.71
N GLU A 55 -3.30 9.48 26.22
CA GLU A 55 -2.04 8.90 26.70
C GLU A 55 -1.00 8.77 25.58
N LEU A 56 -1.40 8.30 24.41
CA LEU A 56 -0.51 8.20 23.24
C LEU A 56 0.00 9.58 22.80
N ARG A 57 -0.86 10.60 22.81
CA ARG A 57 -0.44 11.98 22.51
C ARG A 57 0.53 12.52 23.54
N ALA A 58 0.27 12.29 24.83
CA ALA A 58 1.17 12.68 25.90
C ALA A 58 2.55 11.99 25.78
N ALA A 59 2.57 10.75 25.29
CA ALA A 59 3.79 10.01 24.94
C ALA A 59 4.42 10.43 23.58
N GLY A 60 3.91 11.48 22.93
CA GLY A 60 4.47 12.07 21.72
C GLY A 60 4.10 11.35 20.41
N VAL A 61 3.04 10.55 20.38
CA VAL A 61 2.49 10.03 19.12
C VAL A 61 1.77 11.17 18.39
N ALA A 62 2.27 11.52 17.21
CA ALA A 62 1.67 12.56 16.37
C ALA A 62 0.36 12.06 15.76
N GLN A 63 -0.62 12.95 15.67
CA GLN A 63 -1.87 12.68 14.97
C GLN A 63 -1.64 12.77 13.46
N ALA A 64 -2.13 11.79 12.70
CA ALA A 64 -2.05 11.77 11.25
C ALA A 64 -3.45 11.58 10.65
N GLY A 65 -3.77 12.41 9.64
CA GLY A 65 -5.04 12.36 8.93
C GLY A 65 -5.01 11.45 7.70
N LEU A 66 -6.15 11.40 6.99
CA LEU A 66 -6.34 10.55 5.82
C LEU A 66 -5.39 10.85 4.66
N GLY A 67 -5.05 12.12 4.42
CA GLY A 67 -4.10 12.49 3.36
C GLY A 67 -2.69 11.92 3.59
N ALA A 68 -2.23 11.90 4.83
CA ALA A 68 -0.96 11.26 5.19
C ALA A 68 -1.07 9.74 5.06
N ARG A 69 -2.19 9.14 5.51
CA ARG A 69 -2.45 7.69 5.36
C ARG A 69 -2.38 7.24 3.89
N ASP A 70 -3.03 7.96 2.97
CA ASP A 70 -3.03 7.60 1.55
C ASP A 70 -1.65 7.77 0.90
N THR A 71 -0.90 8.78 1.33
CA THR A 71 0.49 8.95 0.89
C THR A 71 1.38 7.79 1.36
N LEU A 72 1.34 7.46 2.66
CA LEU A 72 2.20 6.45 3.26
C LEU A 72 1.89 5.05 2.73
N ARG A 73 0.62 4.68 2.55
CA ARG A 73 0.26 3.37 1.97
C ARG A 73 0.75 3.23 0.54
N LEU A 74 0.66 4.31 -0.26
CA LEU A 74 1.09 4.30 -1.65
C LEU A 74 2.61 4.19 -1.72
N GLU A 75 3.33 4.98 -0.92
CA GLU A 75 4.78 4.83 -0.73
C GLU A 75 5.16 3.38 -0.33
N ALA A 76 4.40 2.77 0.57
CA ALA A 76 4.59 1.39 1.02
C ALA A 76 4.14 0.31 0.00
N GLY A 77 3.66 0.70 -1.18
CA GLY A 77 3.23 -0.23 -2.22
C GLY A 77 1.98 -1.03 -1.84
N MET A 78 1.10 -0.48 -1.01
CA MET A 78 -0.13 -1.15 -0.53
C MET A 78 -1.36 -0.71 -1.32
N ASN A 79 -2.12 -1.68 -1.83
CA ASN A 79 -3.33 -1.46 -2.62
C ASN A 79 -4.47 -0.85 -1.79
N LEU A 80 -5.24 0.04 -2.40
CA LEU A 80 -6.50 0.60 -1.90
C LEU A 80 -7.67 0.04 -2.75
N TYR A 81 -8.59 -0.65 -2.09
CA TYR A 81 -9.81 -1.15 -2.73
C TYR A 81 -10.67 0.00 -3.28
N GLY A 82 -11.24 -0.17 -4.46
CA GLY A 82 -11.94 0.87 -5.22
C GLY A 82 -11.03 1.70 -6.14
N ASN A 83 -9.71 1.61 -5.97
CA ASN A 83 -8.71 2.26 -6.82
C ASN A 83 -7.85 1.22 -7.55
N ASP A 84 -7.08 0.46 -6.76
CA ASP A 84 -6.07 -0.47 -7.27
C ASP A 84 -6.67 -1.82 -7.64
N MET A 85 -7.83 -2.15 -7.07
CA MET A 85 -8.67 -3.29 -7.43
C MET A 85 -10.11 -3.09 -6.95
N ASP A 86 -11.04 -3.77 -7.62
CA ASP A 86 -12.46 -3.92 -7.29
C ASP A 86 -12.92 -5.31 -7.77
N GLU A 87 -14.23 -5.57 -7.81
CA GLU A 87 -14.80 -6.85 -8.25
C GLU A 87 -14.49 -7.19 -9.73
N HIS A 88 -14.07 -6.21 -10.54
CA HIS A 88 -13.75 -6.37 -11.97
C HIS A 88 -12.24 -6.58 -12.23
N VAL A 89 -11.41 -6.42 -11.20
CA VAL A 89 -9.95 -6.57 -11.30
C VAL A 89 -9.51 -7.86 -10.63
N SER A 90 -8.91 -8.77 -11.41
CA SER A 90 -8.33 -10.00 -10.89
C SER A 90 -7.15 -9.71 -9.93
N PRO A 91 -6.95 -10.49 -8.85
CA PRO A 91 -5.75 -10.38 -8.03
C PRO A 91 -4.45 -10.62 -8.82
N LEU A 92 -4.53 -11.32 -9.96
CA LEU A 92 -3.41 -11.51 -10.89
C LEU A 92 -3.00 -10.21 -11.60
N ASP A 93 -3.96 -9.32 -11.83
CA ASP A 93 -3.78 -8.01 -12.47
C ASP A 93 -3.40 -6.91 -11.44
N ALA A 94 -3.77 -7.11 -10.17
CA ALA A 94 -3.58 -6.14 -9.08
C ALA A 94 -2.27 -6.31 -8.28
N GLY A 95 -1.35 -7.19 -8.72
CA GLY A 95 -0.12 -7.47 -7.97
C GLY A 95 -0.34 -8.26 -6.67
N LEU A 96 -1.48 -8.93 -6.53
CA LEU A 96 -1.89 -9.66 -5.32
C LEU A 96 -1.83 -11.19 -5.49
N ALA A 97 -1.31 -11.70 -6.61
CA ALA A 97 -1.18 -13.13 -6.84
C ALA A 97 -0.44 -13.88 -5.71
N TRP A 98 0.48 -13.20 -5.01
CA TRP A 98 1.24 -13.77 -3.89
C TRP A 98 0.40 -14.06 -2.64
N THR A 99 -0.80 -13.48 -2.52
CA THR A 99 -1.71 -13.69 -1.37
C THR A 99 -2.65 -14.88 -1.58
N VAL A 100 -2.74 -15.40 -2.81
CA VAL A 100 -3.65 -16.49 -3.17
C VAL A 100 -2.93 -17.83 -3.00
N ASP A 101 -3.47 -18.69 -2.14
CA ASP A 101 -2.96 -20.06 -2.00
C ASP A 101 -3.41 -20.95 -3.16
N MET A 102 -2.64 -20.90 -4.25
CA MET A 102 -2.78 -21.79 -5.41
C MET A 102 -1.96 -23.07 -5.29
N LYS A 103 -1.13 -23.20 -4.24
CA LYS A 103 -0.19 -24.32 -4.08
C LYS A 103 -0.85 -25.54 -3.44
N THR A 104 -1.83 -25.32 -2.57
CA THR A 104 -2.60 -26.41 -1.94
C THR A 104 -3.79 -26.81 -2.80
N SER A 105 -4.37 -27.98 -2.51
CA SER A 105 -5.59 -28.48 -3.14
C SER A 105 -6.88 -27.92 -2.52
N ARG A 106 -6.78 -26.97 -1.58
CA ARG A 106 -7.93 -26.43 -0.85
C ARG A 106 -8.84 -25.62 -1.79
N ASP A 107 -10.11 -25.98 -1.88
CA ASP A 107 -11.08 -25.21 -2.66
C ASP A 107 -11.41 -23.85 -2.00
N PHE A 108 -11.75 -22.85 -2.82
CA PHE A 108 -12.19 -21.53 -2.39
C PHE A 108 -12.96 -20.77 -3.48
N ILE A 109 -13.79 -19.81 -3.06
CA ILE A 109 -14.54 -18.96 -3.98
C ILE A 109 -13.59 -18.23 -4.94
N GLY A 110 -13.76 -18.46 -6.24
CA GLY A 110 -12.94 -17.86 -7.29
C GLY A 110 -11.76 -18.71 -7.77
N ARG A 111 -11.45 -19.85 -7.13
CA ARG A 111 -10.32 -20.72 -7.50
C ARG A 111 -10.36 -21.13 -8.97
N THR A 112 -11.47 -21.71 -9.44
CA THR A 112 -11.61 -22.15 -10.83
C THR A 112 -11.43 -21.02 -11.85
N ALA A 113 -11.85 -19.80 -11.51
CA ALA A 113 -11.65 -18.65 -12.39
C ALA A 113 -10.17 -18.25 -12.47
N LEU A 114 -9.44 -18.32 -11.35
CA LEU A 114 -8.00 -18.04 -11.30
C LEU A 114 -7.17 -19.14 -11.98
N GLU A 115 -7.58 -20.41 -11.89
CA GLU A 115 -6.90 -21.52 -12.58
C GLU A 115 -7.05 -21.44 -14.10
N ARG A 116 -8.20 -20.96 -14.60
CA ARG A 116 -8.47 -20.78 -16.03
C ARG A 116 -7.92 -19.46 -16.58
N GLY A 117 -7.84 -18.44 -15.73
CA GLY A 117 -7.41 -17.11 -16.09
C GLY A 117 -5.89 -16.96 -16.10
N SER A 118 -5.43 -15.91 -16.77
CA SER A 118 -4.06 -15.41 -16.66
C SER A 118 -4.10 -13.91 -16.38
N ALA A 119 -3.01 -13.37 -15.83
CA ALA A 119 -2.83 -11.93 -15.76
C ALA A 119 -2.94 -11.33 -17.18
N ARG A 120 -3.81 -10.33 -17.34
CA ARG A 120 -4.00 -9.55 -18.57
C ARG A 120 -3.11 -8.33 -18.59
N CYS A 121 -2.84 -7.78 -17.42
CA CYS A 121 -1.93 -6.65 -17.20
C CYS A 121 -1.08 -6.92 -15.95
N GLN A 122 -0.25 -5.95 -15.59
CA GLN A 122 0.52 -5.99 -14.34
C GLN A 122 0.42 -4.65 -13.62
N LEU A 123 0.41 -4.69 -12.29
CA LEU A 123 0.50 -3.50 -11.45
C LEU A 123 1.99 -3.15 -11.22
N VAL A 124 2.39 -1.96 -11.66
CA VAL A 124 3.76 -1.43 -11.52
C VAL A 124 3.77 -0.12 -10.73
N GLY A 125 4.93 0.26 -10.22
CA GLY A 125 5.16 1.60 -9.69
C GLY A 125 5.67 2.53 -10.78
N LEU A 126 5.26 3.79 -10.75
CA LEU A 126 5.76 4.86 -11.60
C LEU A 126 6.37 5.97 -10.73
N LYS A 127 7.53 6.47 -11.14
CA LYS A 127 8.16 7.68 -10.59
C LYS A 127 8.24 8.73 -11.69
N LEU A 128 7.55 9.86 -11.50
CA LEU A 128 7.53 10.92 -12.49
C LEU A 128 8.93 11.56 -12.62
N LEU A 129 9.42 11.69 -13.86
CA LEU A 129 10.70 12.33 -14.16
C LEU A 129 10.52 13.84 -14.39
N ASP A 130 9.39 14.21 -14.97
CA ASP A 130 9.03 15.60 -15.23
C ASP A 130 8.35 16.27 -14.03
N ARG A 131 8.09 17.58 -14.13
CA ARG A 131 7.34 18.32 -13.11
C ARG A 131 5.84 18.10 -13.30
N GLY A 132 5.18 17.66 -12.23
CA GLY A 132 3.74 17.44 -12.21
C GLY A 132 3.35 16.59 -11.01
N VAL A 133 2.06 16.27 -10.92
CA VAL A 133 1.57 15.31 -9.94
C VAL A 133 0.66 14.30 -10.61
N LEU A 134 1.03 13.04 -10.49
CA LEU A 134 0.25 11.89 -10.91
C LEU A 134 -0.99 11.74 -10.01
N ARG A 135 -2.08 11.31 -10.63
CA ARG A 135 -3.40 11.06 -10.03
C ARG A 135 -3.93 9.74 -10.55
N SER A 136 -5.02 9.24 -9.96
CA SER A 136 -5.73 8.09 -10.50
C SER A 136 -6.37 8.41 -11.87
N HIS A 137 -6.64 7.36 -12.64
CA HIS A 137 -7.33 7.38 -13.93
C HIS A 137 -6.64 8.23 -15.01
N GLN A 138 -5.32 8.35 -14.93
CA GLN A 138 -4.54 8.97 -15.99
C GLN A 138 -4.06 7.89 -16.96
N LYS A 139 -4.24 8.16 -18.26
CA LYS A 139 -3.76 7.28 -19.32
C LYS A 139 -2.23 7.18 -19.26
N VAL A 140 -1.73 5.96 -19.35
CA VAL A 140 -0.30 5.65 -19.44
C VAL A 140 -0.01 5.06 -20.82
N THR A 141 0.71 5.79 -21.66
CA THR A 141 1.16 5.29 -22.97
C THR A 141 2.50 4.58 -22.82
N THR A 142 2.58 3.33 -23.29
CA THR A 142 3.79 2.50 -23.22
C THR A 142 4.16 1.97 -24.61
N HIS A 143 5.32 1.33 -24.73
CA HIS A 143 5.74 0.70 -25.98
C HIS A 143 4.89 -0.52 -26.38
N ALA A 144 4.15 -1.09 -25.43
CA ALA A 144 3.33 -2.30 -25.61
C ALA A 144 1.82 -2.03 -25.63
N GLY A 145 1.43 -0.75 -25.64
CA GLY A 145 0.03 -0.31 -25.60
C GLY A 145 -0.29 0.55 -24.39
N ASP A 146 -1.56 0.89 -24.25
CA ASP A 146 -2.04 1.80 -23.23
C ASP A 146 -2.32 1.07 -21.89
N GLY A 147 -2.10 1.78 -20.79
CA GLY A 147 -2.46 1.43 -19.43
C GLY A 147 -3.05 2.62 -18.68
N GLU A 148 -3.16 2.50 -17.36
CA GLU A 148 -3.80 3.52 -16.52
C GLU A 148 -3.20 3.57 -15.12
N THR A 149 -3.02 4.78 -14.56
CA THR A 149 -2.70 4.95 -13.15
C THR A 149 -3.89 4.63 -12.26
N THR A 150 -3.69 3.84 -11.21
CA THR A 150 -4.75 3.42 -10.28
C THR A 150 -4.79 4.31 -9.04
N SER A 151 -3.60 4.68 -8.55
CA SER A 151 -3.37 5.58 -7.43
C SER A 151 -2.20 6.48 -7.75
N GLY A 152 -2.26 7.76 -7.38
CA GLY A 152 -1.17 8.71 -7.66
C GLY A 152 -1.12 9.85 -6.65
N THR A 153 0.09 10.19 -6.19
CA THR A 153 0.30 11.28 -5.23
C THR A 153 1.67 11.96 -5.42
N PHE A 154 1.92 13.00 -4.62
CA PHE A 154 3.27 13.50 -4.38
C PHE A 154 3.81 12.84 -3.12
N SER A 155 4.94 12.15 -3.20
CA SER A 155 5.63 11.53 -2.07
C SER A 155 6.51 12.57 -1.36
N PRO A 156 6.22 12.94 -0.10
CA PRO A 156 7.10 13.78 0.70
C PRO A 156 8.42 13.10 1.01
N THR A 157 8.44 11.76 1.12
CA THR A 157 9.67 11.02 1.43
C THR A 157 10.65 11.04 0.25
N LEU A 158 10.15 10.86 -0.98
CA LEU A 158 10.97 10.87 -2.20
C LEU A 158 11.15 12.27 -2.80
N GLN A 159 10.34 13.25 -2.38
CA GLN A 159 10.22 14.57 -3.03
C GLN A 159 9.91 14.45 -4.54
N ALA A 160 9.08 13.47 -4.91
CA ALA A 160 8.72 13.18 -6.29
C ALA A 160 7.26 12.72 -6.39
N SER A 161 6.65 12.89 -7.57
CA SER A 161 5.35 12.27 -7.82
C SER A 161 5.49 10.80 -8.14
N ILE A 162 4.65 9.98 -7.50
CA ILE A 162 4.62 8.53 -7.65
C ILE A 162 3.20 8.07 -7.96
N ALA A 163 3.08 6.93 -8.63
CA ALA A 163 1.81 6.27 -8.88
C ALA A 163 1.93 4.75 -8.91
N MET A 164 0.83 4.06 -8.62
CA MET A 164 0.60 2.70 -9.09
C MET A 164 -0.09 2.77 -10.45
N ALA A 165 0.26 1.87 -11.36
CA ALA A 165 -0.37 1.79 -12.67
C ALA A 165 -0.55 0.35 -13.13
N ARG A 166 -1.69 0.05 -13.76
CA ARG A 166 -1.92 -1.19 -14.49
C ARG A 166 -1.51 -0.99 -15.94
N VAL A 167 -0.52 -1.75 -16.40
CA VAL A 167 0.10 -1.63 -17.72
C VAL A 167 0.22 -2.99 -18.41
N PRO A 168 0.43 -3.05 -19.74
CA PRO A 168 0.71 -4.30 -20.44
C PRO A 168 1.87 -5.09 -19.81
N ARG A 169 1.86 -6.43 -19.96
CA ARG A 169 2.81 -7.33 -19.29
C ARG A 169 4.23 -7.25 -19.84
N GLU A 170 4.38 -6.70 -21.02
CA GLU A 170 5.63 -6.50 -21.74
C GLU A 170 6.41 -5.28 -21.22
N VAL A 171 5.76 -4.42 -20.43
CA VAL A 171 6.40 -3.27 -19.78
C VAL A 171 7.33 -3.74 -18.67
N ASN A 172 8.60 -3.36 -18.73
CA ASN A 172 9.61 -3.81 -17.78
C ASN A 172 9.99 -2.71 -16.81
N ARG A 173 10.51 -3.12 -15.64
CA ARG A 173 11.20 -2.20 -14.75
C ARG A 173 12.34 -1.52 -15.50
N GLY A 174 12.44 -0.21 -15.38
CA GLY A 174 13.44 0.61 -16.05
C GLY A 174 12.95 1.24 -17.36
N ASP A 175 11.81 0.81 -17.89
CA ASP A 175 11.20 1.46 -19.04
C ASP A 175 10.73 2.87 -18.69
N THR A 176 10.81 3.77 -19.68
CA THR A 176 10.17 5.08 -19.62
C THR A 176 8.80 5.00 -20.31
N VAL A 177 7.77 5.46 -19.61
CA VAL A 177 6.39 5.57 -20.11
C VAL A 177 5.93 7.02 -20.07
N GLN A 178 4.85 7.33 -20.78
CA GLN A 178 4.28 8.67 -20.80
C GLN A 178 2.91 8.68 -20.14
N VAL A 179 2.70 9.57 -19.16
CA VAL A 179 1.41 9.72 -18.48
C VAL A 179 0.74 11.01 -18.96
N ASP A 180 -0.53 10.91 -19.36
CA ASP A 180 -1.33 12.07 -19.73
C ASP A 180 -1.77 12.85 -18.48
N VAL A 181 -1.17 14.03 -18.30
CA VAL A 181 -1.54 14.98 -17.26
C VAL A 181 -2.18 16.20 -17.91
N ARG A 182 -3.51 16.15 -18.08
CA ARG A 182 -4.33 17.23 -18.64
C ARG A 182 -3.92 17.61 -20.08
N GLY A 183 -3.73 16.61 -20.94
CA GLY A 183 -3.33 16.74 -22.34
C GLY A 183 -1.82 16.85 -22.55
N LYS A 184 -1.02 16.84 -21.48
CA LYS A 184 0.45 16.86 -21.57
C LYS A 184 1.00 15.47 -21.24
N LEU A 185 1.78 14.91 -22.14
CA LEU A 185 2.48 13.65 -21.93
C LEU A 185 3.75 13.91 -21.11
N LEU A 186 3.77 13.45 -19.87
CA LEU A 186 4.91 13.55 -18.97
C LEU A 186 5.61 12.20 -18.82
N ASN A 187 6.93 12.21 -18.84
CA ASN A 187 7.74 11.00 -18.70
C ASN A 187 7.75 10.49 -17.26
N ALA A 188 7.54 9.20 -17.09
CA ALA A 188 7.66 8.48 -15.83
C ALA A 188 8.52 7.22 -16.01
N LEU A 189 9.32 6.91 -15.00
CA LEU A 189 10.12 5.69 -14.94
C LEU A 189 9.30 4.58 -14.27
N VAL A 190 9.28 3.39 -14.89
CA VAL A 190 8.72 2.18 -14.28
C VAL A 190 9.68 1.63 -13.23
N VAL A 191 9.21 1.57 -11.98
CA VAL A 191 10.01 1.17 -10.82
C VAL A 191 9.39 -0.01 -10.07
N LYS A 192 10.22 -0.72 -9.30
CA LYS A 192 9.75 -1.79 -8.41
C LYS A 192 9.13 -1.18 -7.15
N MET A 193 7.94 -1.63 -6.79
CA MET A 193 7.33 -1.31 -5.50
C MET A 193 7.83 -2.27 -4.39
N PRO A 194 7.86 -1.82 -3.13
CA PRO A 194 7.42 -0.50 -2.62
C PRO A 194 8.41 0.65 -2.92
N PHE A 195 7.94 1.90 -2.83
CA PHE A 195 8.77 3.10 -3.02
C PHE A 195 9.56 3.43 -1.75
N VAL A 196 8.94 3.24 -0.58
CA VAL A 196 9.50 3.48 0.76
C VAL A 196 9.22 2.28 1.65
N ARG A 197 10.19 1.94 2.51
CA ARG A 197 9.99 0.98 3.61
C ARG A 197 10.87 1.38 4.79
N ASN A 198 10.32 1.36 6.00
CA ASN A 198 11.06 1.65 7.23
C ASN A 198 11.90 2.94 7.15
N GLY A 199 11.28 4.01 6.64
CA GLY A 199 11.88 5.32 6.45
C GLY A 199 12.94 5.42 5.33
N LYS A 200 13.13 4.38 4.51
CA LYS A 200 14.14 4.35 3.44
C LYS A 200 13.49 4.34 2.06
N VAL A 201 13.97 5.23 1.18
CA VAL A 201 13.65 5.22 -0.26
C VAL A 201 14.31 4.01 -0.92
N LEU A 202 13.57 3.32 -1.79
CA LEU A 202 14.00 2.09 -2.47
C LEU A 202 14.10 2.21 -4.00
N VAL A 203 13.76 3.37 -4.57
CA VAL A 203 13.63 3.61 -6.03
C VAL A 203 14.30 4.89 -6.54
#